data_AF-A0A258C253-F1
#
_entry.id   AF-A0A258C253-F1
#
_cell.length_a   1.000
_cell.length_b   1.000
_cell.length_c   1.000
_cell.angle_alpha   90.00
_cell.angle_beta   90.00
_cell.angle_gamma   90.00
#
_symmetry.space_group_name_H-M   'P 1'
#
loop_
_entity.id
_entity.type
_entity.pdbx_description
1 polymer ?
#
loop_
_entity_poly.entity_id
_entity_poly.type
_entity_poly.pdbx_seq_one_letter_code
_entity_poly.pdbx_strand_id
1 'polypeptide(L)'
;MNSAKYSLRSRFLSALEGITDGILTLTTPEGTRHRFGTSGPEADLQIRDWRLLPRLALRGDVGLGEGWIAGDWHSETLEATLSLALRNVSLRSGWSDPGRFHAMRMRLVDRLVRLNSLRGSRRNIRAHYDVGNEFYQLWLDPGMTYSSALFE
;
A
#
# COMPACT_ATOMS: atom_id res chain seq x y z
N MET A 1 -3.60 -17.71 -23.56
CA MET A 1 -2.97 -17.39 -22.26
C MET A 1 -2.93 -15.87 -22.02
N ASN A 2 -4.10 -15.20 -22.07
CA ASN A 2 -4.19 -13.73 -21.98
C ASN A 2 -5.41 -13.20 -21.19
N SER A 3 -6.41 -14.03 -20.87
CA SER A 3 -7.67 -13.57 -20.27
C SER A 3 -7.56 -13.12 -18.81
N ALA A 4 -6.71 -13.76 -18.00
CA ALA A 4 -6.58 -13.46 -16.57
C ALA A 4 -5.88 -12.13 -16.23
N LYS A 5 -5.04 -11.59 -17.13
CA LYS A 5 -4.33 -10.31 -16.91
C LYS A 5 -5.22 -9.10 -17.14
N TYR A 6 -6.10 -9.16 -18.13
CA TYR A 6 -7.10 -8.12 -18.36
C TYR A 6 -8.11 -8.07 -17.20
N SER A 7 -8.39 -9.19 -16.54
CA SER A 7 -9.35 -9.23 -15.42
C SER A 7 -8.85 -8.52 -14.16
N LEU A 8 -7.55 -8.52 -13.86
CA LEU A 8 -7.05 -7.87 -12.65
C LEU A 8 -7.00 -6.34 -12.80
N ARG A 9 -6.61 -5.84 -13.99
CA ARG A 9 -6.62 -4.40 -14.28
C ARG A 9 -8.05 -3.85 -14.29
N SER A 10 -8.98 -4.52 -14.97
CA SER A 10 -10.37 -4.05 -15.03
C SER A 10 -11.03 -4.05 -13.65
N ARG A 11 -10.82 -5.10 -12.84
CA ARG A 11 -11.27 -5.13 -11.45
C ARG A 11 -10.67 -3.99 -10.63
N PHE A 12 -9.44 -3.58 -10.92
CA PHE A 12 -8.74 -2.55 -10.13
C PHE A 12 -9.39 -1.21 -10.37
N LEU A 13 -9.52 -0.87 -11.64
CA LEU A 13 -10.17 0.36 -12.06
C LEU A 13 -11.64 0.39 -11.58
N SER A 14 -12.37 -0.72 -11.69
CA SER A 14 -13.74 -0.80 -11.19
C SER A 14 -13.84 -0.67 -9.67
N ALA A 15 -12.88 -1.21 -8.91
CA ALA A 15 -12.85 -1.00 -7.47
C ALA A 15 -12.61 0.48 -7.09
N LEU A 16 -11.81 1.21 -7.88
CA LEU A 16 -11.56 2.64 -7.68
C LEU A 16 -12.80 3.51 -8.01
N GLU A 17 -13.75 3.03 -8.81
CA GLU A 17 -15.03 3.73 -9.03
C GLU A 17 -15.83 3.91 -7.74
N GLY A 18 -15.56 3.11 -6.70
CA GLY A 18 -16.20 3.26 -5.40
C GLY A 18 -15.63 4.38 -4.52
N ILE A 19 -14.60 5.14 -4.95
CA ILE A 19 -14.08 6.26 -4.17
C ILE A 19 -15.19 7.29 -3.89
N THR A 20 -15.48 7.52 -2.61
CA THR A 20 -16.53 8.44 -2.15
C THR A 20 -16.02 9.62 -1.33
N ASP A 21 -14.85 9.51 -0.69
CA ASP A 21 -14.22 10.61 0.06
C ASP A 21 -12.87 10.99 -0.59
N GLY A 22 -12.91 12.04 -1.43
CA GLY A 22 -11.77 12.57 -2.17
C GLY A 22 -11.77 12.25 -3.66
N ILE A 23 -10.76 12.76 -4.34
CA ILE A 23 -10.56 12.61 -5.79
C ILE A 23 -9.21 11.94 -6.04
N LEU A 24 -9.20 10.88 -6.84
CA LEU A 24 -7.97 10.21 -7.27
C LEU A 24 -7.71 10.44 -8.76
N THR A 25 -6.56 11.00 -9.09
CA THR A 25 -6.01 10.99 -10.45
C THR A 25 -5.02 9.86 -10.60
N LEU A 26 -5.40 8.82 -11.34
CA LEU A 26 -4.57 7.66 -11.65
C LEU A 26 -3.92 7.82 -13.03
N THR A 27 -2.61 7.68 -13.11
CA THR A 27 -1.89 7.50 -14.39
C THR A 27 -1.40 6.07 -14.51
N THR A 28 -1.76 5.38 -15.60
CA THR A 28 -1.31 4.00 -15.87
C THR A 28 0.08 3.98 -16.52
N PRO A 29 0.77 2.81 -16.55
CA PRO A 29 2.07 2.69 -17.24
C PRO A 29 2.02 3.05 -18.73
N GLU A 30 0.85 2.86 -19.35
CA GLU A 30 0.61 3.23 -20.74
C GLU A 30 0.37 4.74 -20.94
N GLY A 31 0.34 5.54 -19.86
CA GLY A 31 0.11 6.98 -19.90
C GLY A 31 -1.36 7.39 -19.84
N THR A 32 -2.29 6.44 -19.79
CA THR A 32 -3.72 6.72 -19.67
C THR A 32 -4.02 7.34 -18.31
N ARG A 33 -4.76 8.44 -18.31
CA ARG A 33 -5.23 9.09 -17.08
C ARG A 33 -6.68 8.73 -16.80
N HIS A 34 -6.94 8.29 -15.57
CA HIS A 34 -8.27 8.06 -15.03
C HIS A 34 -8.48 9.00 -13.85
N ARG A 35 -9.73 9.44 -13.65
CA ARG A 35 -10.13 10.24 -12.49
C ARG A 35 -11.29 9.55 -11.79
N PHE A 36 -11.17 9.35 -10.49
CA PHE A 36 -12.17 8.71 -9.64
C PHE A 36 -12.58 9.65 -8.51
N GLY A 37 -13.82 9.51 -8.02
CA GLY A 37 -14.40 10.43 -7.05
C GLY A 37 -14.85 11.76 -7.66
N THR A 38 -15.64 12.52 -6.91
CA THR A 38 -16.28 13.76 -7.40
C THR A 38 -15.97 14.99 -6.57
N SER A 39 -15.67 14.84 -5.27
CA SER A 39 -15.37 15.95 -4.36
C SER A 39 -14.43 15.53 -3.23
N GLY A 40 -13.81 16.52 -2.58
CA GLY A 40 -12.90 16.33 -1.45
C GLY A 40 -11.43 16.53 -1.81
N PRO A 41 -10.50 16.15 -0.91
CA PRO A 41 -9.06 16.29 -1.14
C PRO A 41 -8.60 15.52 -2.38
N GLU A 42 -7.67 16.11 -3.13
CA GLU A 42 -7.10 15.49 -4.32
C GLU A 42 -5.86 14.66 -3.98
N ALA A 43 -5.74 13.52 -4.64
CA ALA A 43 -4.59 12.64 -4.56
C ALA A 43 -4.21 12.12 -5.94
N ASP A 44 -2.94 11.78 -6.11
CA ASP A 44 -2.43 11.19 -7.33
C ASP A 44 -1.87 9.77 -7.10
N LEU A 45 -1.96 8.94 -8.13
CA LEU A 45 -1.31 7.63 -8.15
C LEU A 45 -0.77 7.39 -9.55
N GLN A 46 0.53 7.21 -9.68
CA GLN A 46 1.20 6.90 -10.94
C GLN A 46 1.69 5.46 -10.89
N ILE A 47 1.02 4.56 -11.59
CA ILE A 47 1.49 3.18 -11.73
C ILE A 47 2.57 3.17 -12.81
N ARG A 48 3.78 2.75 -12.43
CA ARG A 48 4.92 2.61 -13.35
C ARG A 48 5.00 1.19 -13.92
N ASP A 49 4.63 0.19 -13.13
CA ASP A 49 4.56 -1.21 -13.56
C ASP A 49 3.32 -1.91 -12.98
N TRP A 50 2.59 -2.63 -13.84
CA TRP A 50 1.43 -3.43 -13.46
C TRP A 50 1.75 -4.62 -12.53
N ARG A 51 3.04 -4.91 -12.27
CA ARG A 51 3.48 -5.79 -11.16
C ARG A 51 2.96 -5.34 -9.79
N LEU A 52 2.55 -4.08 -9.64
CA LEU A 52 1.83 -3.60 -8.47
C LEU A 52 0.57 -4.44 -8.16
N LEU A 53 -0.26 -4.72 -9.17
CA LEU A 53 -1.57 -5.34 -8.94
C LEU A 53 -1.50 -6.75 -8.32
N PRO A 54 -0.67 -7.69 -8.80
CA PRO A 54 -0.53 -8.97 -8.13
C PRO A 54 0.08 -8.85 -6.72
N ARG A 55 0.97 -7.88 -6.45
CA ARG A 55 1.44 -7.60 -5.07
C ARG A 55 0.29 -7.14 -4.19
N LEU A 56 -0.50 -6.18 -4.66
CA LEU A 56 -1.65 -5.63 -3.95
C LEU A 56 -2.69 -6.71 -3.64
N ALA A 57 -3.00 -7.57 -4.62
CA ALA A 57 -3.94 -8.67 -4.43
C ALA A 57 -3.45 -9.76 -3.47
N LEU A 58 -2.14 -10.01 -3.41
CA LEU A 58 -1.55 -11.05 -2.56
C LEU A 58 -1.23 -10.56 -1.14
N ARG A 59 -0.78 -9.32 -1.00
CA ARG A 59 -0.18 -8.77 0.23
C ARG A 59 -0.85 -7.50 0.74
N GLY A 60 -1.91 -7.02 0.09
CA GLY A 60 -2.66 -5.84 0.53
C GLY A 60 -1.82 -4.57 0.63
N ASP A 61 -1.97 -3.87 1.75
CA ASP A 61 -1.21 -2.66 2.13
C ASP A 61 0.31 -2.88 2.16
N VAL A 62 0.78 -4.04 2.64
CA VAL A 62 2.20 -4.40 2.56
C VAL A 62 2.67 -4.44 1.10
N GLY A 63 1.83 -4.98 0.20
CA GLY A 63 2.12 -5.01 -1.24
C GLY A 63 2.20 -3.62 -1.86
N LEU A 64 1.38 -2.67 -1.39
CA LEU A 64 1.44 -1.27 -1.79
C LEU A 64 2.77 -0.63 -1.36
N GLY A 65 3.19 -0.82 -0.11
CA GLY A 65 4.46 -0.32 0.41
C GLY A 65 5.68 -0.92 -0.30
N GLU A 66 5.69 -2.25 -0.52
CA GLU A 66 6.74 -2.91 -1.29
C GLU A 66 6.80 -2.41 -2.74
N GLY A 67 5.63 -2.12 -3.34
CA GLY A 67 5.54 -1.53 -4.67
C GLY A 67 6.16 -0.14 -4.74
N TRP A 68 6.01 0.68 -3.69
CA TRP A 68 6.66 2.00 -3.61
C TRP A 68 8.19 1.84 -3.58
N ILE A 69 8.69 0.99 -2.70
CA ILE A 69 10.14 0.72 -2.55
C ILE A 69 10.71 0.15 -3.85
N ALA A 70 9.98 -0.73 -4.53
CA ALA A 70 10.39 -1.33 -5.80
C ALA A 70 10.26 -0.37 -7.00
N GLY A 71 9.62 0.79 -6.84
CA GLY A 71 9.34 1.72 -7.92
C GLY A 71 8.22 1.28 -8.87
N ASP A 72 7.37 0.33 -8.45
CA ASP A 72 6.21 -0.13 -9.22
C ASP A 72 5.13 0.97 -9.33
N TRP A 73 5.12 1.93 -8.40
CA TRP A 73 4.27 3.12 -8.44
C TRP A 73 4.90 4.32 -7.74
N HIS A 74 4.32 5.49 -7.96
CA HIS A 74 4.73 6.76 -7.39
C HIS A 74 3.53 7.68 -7.15
N SER A 75 3.74 8.73 -6.35
CA SER A 75 2.79 9.79 -6.05
C SER A 75 3.59 11.05 -5.78
N GLU A 76 3.11 12.18 -6.28
CA GLU A 76 3.66 13.51 -5.99
C GLU A 76 3.41 13.89 -4.54
N THR A 77 2.28 13.48 -3.96
CA THR A 77 1.94 13.69 -2.56
C THR A 77 1.56 12.38 -1.88
N LEU A 78 2.57 11.64 -1.40
CA LEU A 78 2.38 10.33 -0.76
C LEU A 78 1.37 10.38 0.40
N GLU A 79 1.39 11.44 1.21
CA GLU A 79 0.44 11.65 2.30
C GLU A 79 -1.01 11.70 1.79
N ALA A 80 -1.27 12.43 0.71
CA ALA A 80 -2.62 12.57 0.14
C ALA A 80 -3.12 11.23 -0.40
N THR A 81 -2.27 10.48 -1.11
CA THR A 81 -2.61 9.14 -1.64
C THR A 81 -2.92 8.16 -0.52
N LEU A 82 -2.10 8.13 0.55
CA LEU A 82 -2.34 7.26 1.69
C LEU A 82 -3.57 7.69 2.50
N SER A 83 -3.78 9.00 2.67
CA SER A 83 -4.97 9.55 3.34
C SER A 83 -6.25 9.19 2.60
N LEU A 84 -6.27 9.34 1.27
CA LEU A 84 -7.38 8.91 0.42
C LEU A 84 -7.64 7.40 0.57
N ALA A 85 -6.59 6.58 0.55
CA ALA A 85 -6.73 5.13 0.72
C ALA A 85 -7.32 4.75 2.10
N LEU A 86 -6.92 5.45 3.17
CA LEU A 86 -7.44 5.24 4.53
C LEU A 86 -8.90 5.69 4.68
N ARG A 87 -9.26 6.84 4.11
CA ARG A 87 -10.65 7.36 4.09
C ARG A 87 -11.60 6.41 3.35
N ASN A 88 -11.10 5.71 2.34
CA ASN A 88 -11.88 4.78 1.53
C ASN A 88 -11.56 3.30 1.83
N VAL A 89 -11.10 2.98 3.06
CA VAL A 89 -10.68 1.61 3.42
C VAL A 89 -11.80 0.56 3.23
N SER A 90 -13.07 0.98 3.26
CA SER A 90 -14.24 0.14 2.99
C SER A 90 -14.25 -0.43 1.57
N LEU A 91 -13.57 0.20 0.60
CA LEU A 91 -13.39 -0.30 -0.77
C LEU A 91 -12.56 -1.59 -0.84
N ARG A 92 -11.81 -1.92 0.22
CA ARG A 92 -11.15 -3.22 0.32
C ARG A 92 -12.16 -4.36 0.19
N SER A 93 -13.41 -4.18 0.64
CA SER A 93 -14.42 -5.24 0.56
C SER A 93 -14.81 -5.62 -0.88
N GLY A 94 -14.75 -4.68 -1.85
CA GLY A 94 -15.06 -4.94 -3.26
C GLY A 94 -13.87 -5.45 -4.10
N TRP A 95 -12.65 -4.97 -3.81
CA TRP A 95 -11.41 -5.46 -4.44
C TRP A 95 -11.00 -6.84 -3.92
N SER A 96 -11.35 -7.14 -2.66
CA SER A 96 -11.04 -8.37 -1.96
C SER A 96 -12.26 -8.98 -1.25
N ASP A 97 -13.37 -9.21 -1.96
CA ASP A 97 -14.36 -10.19 -1.50
C ASP A 97 -13.81 -11.60 -1.75
N PRO A 98 -13.28 -12.23 -0.70
CA PRO A 98 -13.91 -13.45 -0.23
C PRO A 98 -14.07 -13.41 1.29
N GLY A 99 -15.30 -13.19 1.76
CA GLY A 99 -15.68 -13.36 3.16
C GLY A 99 -15.07 -14.62 3.81
N ARG A 100 -14.70 -14.57 5.11
CA ARG A 100 -14.02 -15.61 5.94
C ARG A 100 -12.70 -16.22 5.38
N PHE A 101 -12.58 -16.42 4.08
CA PHE A 101 -11.42 -16.97 3.37
C PHE A 101 -10.25 -15.98 3.28
N HIS A 102 -10.49 -14.67 3.13
CA HIS A 102 -9.39 -13.70 3.12
C HIS A 102 -8.76 -13.55 4.51
N ALA A 103 -9.57 -13.50 5.56
CA ALA A 103 -9.11 -13.55 6.94
C ALA A 103 -8.36 -14.85 7.24
N MET A 104 -8.82 -15.99 6.73
CA MET A 104 -8.11 -17.26 6.86
C MET A 104 -6.78 -17.27 6.09
N ARG A 105 -6.73 -16.69 4.88
CA ARG A 105 -5.49 -16.57 4.08
C ARG A 105 -4.49 -15.59 4.70
N MET A 106 -4.94 -14.43 5.21
CA MET A 106 -4.06 -13.51 5.95
C MET A 106 -3.53 -14.18 7.21
N ARG A 107 -4.36 -14.93 7.95
CA ARG A 107 -3.89 -15.75 9.07
C ARG A 107 -2.92 -16.84 8.64
N LEU A 108 -3.09 -17.44 7.45
CA LEU A 108 -2.17 -18.45 6.92
C LEU A 108 -0.83 -17.81 6.48
N VAL A 109 -0.88 -16.66 5.82
CA VAL A 109 0.31 -15.88 5.41
C VAL A 109 1.04 -15.39 6.64
N ASP A 110 0.34 -14.80 7.61
CA ASP A 110 0.90 -14.42 8.91
C ASP A 110 1.49 -15.63 9.62
N ARG A 111 0.83 -16.79 9.59
CA ARG A 111 1.36 -18.02 10.19
C ARG A 111 2.59 -18.53 9.44
N LEU A 112 2.65 -18.43 8.12
CA LEU A 112 3.81 -18.82 7.30
C LEU A 112 4.97 -17.83 7.43
N VAL A 113 4.68 -16.54 7.61
CA VAL A 113 5.65 -15.47 7.87
C VAL A 113 6.16 -15.54 9.32
N ARG A 114 5.31 -15.93 10.28
CA ARG A 114 5.65 -16.16 11.70
C ARG A 114 6.23 -17.54 11.98
N LEU A 115 6.14 -18.49 11.05
CA LEU A 115 6.87 -19.76 11.11
C LEU A 115 8.34 -19.44 10.90
N ASN A 116 9.00 -19.06 12.00
CA ASN A 116 10.42 -18.79 12.12
C ASN A 116 11.23 -20.02 11.71
N SER A 117 11.49 -20.16 10.42
CA SER A 117 12.61 -20.98 9.96
C SER A 117 13.91 -20.25 10.30
N LEU A 118 14.95 -20.98 10.73
CA LEU A 118 16.27 -20.42 11.00
C LEU A 118 16.83 -19.62 9.79
N ARG A 119 16.46 -20.02 8.57
CA ARG A 119 16.78 -19.29 7.32
C ARG A 119 15.98 -17.97 7.16
N GLY A 120 14.70 -17.95 7.50
CA GLY A 120 13.87 -16.74 7.51
C GLY A 120 14.26 -15.75 8.61
N SER A 121 14.64 -16.27 9.78
CA SER A 121 15.14 -15.49 10.91
C SER A 121 16.46 -14.78 10.55
N ARG A 122 17.40 -15.46 9.88
CA ARG A 122 18.63 -14.81 9.36
C ARG A 122 18.36 -13.70 8.34
N ARG A 123 17.34 -13.85 7.48
CA ARG A 123 16.93 -12.80 6.53
C ARG A 123 16.24 -11.62 7.23
N ASN A 124 15.43 -11.88 8.25
CA ASN A 124 14.78 -10.83 9.05
C ASN A 124 15.78 -10.09 9.96
N ILE A 125 16.76 -10.80 10.55
CA ILE A 125 17.82 -10.19 11.37
C ILE A 125 18.74 -9.31 10.51
N ARG A 126 18.99 -9.68 9.26
CA ARG A 126 19.74 -8.83 8.30
C ARG A 126 18.96 -7.56 7.88
N ALA A 127 17.69 -7.46 8.25
CA ALA A 127 16.83 -6.29 8.05
C ALA A 127 16.60 -5.49 9.34
N HIS A 128 17.29 -5.83 10.45
CA HIS A 128 17.51 -4.85 11.50
C HIS A 128 18.59 -3.91 11.01
N TYR A 129 18.13 -2.75 10.53
CA TYR A 129 18.99 -1.60 10.36
C TYR A 129 19.67 -1.33 11.71
N ASP A 130 20.99 -1.25 11.72
CA ASP A 130 21.74 -0.71 12.87
C ASP A 130 21.52 0.80 12.93
N VAL A 131 20.28 1.23 13.18
CA VAL A 131 19.92 2.63 13.39
C VAL A 131 19.91 2.91 14.88
N GLY A 132 21.05 3.43 15.35
CA GLY A 132 21.21 3.90 16.71
C GLY A 132 20.74 5.35 16.89
N ASN A 133 21.04 5.93 18.05
CA ASN A 133 20.68 7.30 18.40
C ASN A 133 21.17 8.33 17.36
N GLU A 134 22.29 8.08 16.70
CA GLU A 134 22.84 8.93 15.64
C GLU A 134 21.84 9.15 14.49
N PHE A 135 21.04 8.15 14.14
CA PHE A 135 20.01 8.28 13.11
C PHE A 135 18.81 9.09 13.62
N TYR A 136 18.36 8.80 14.84
CA TYR A 136 17.17 9.44 15.41
C TYR A 136 17.40 10.92 15.72
N GLN A 137 18.60 11.30 16.15
CA GLN A 137 19.00 12.68 16.42
C GLN A 137 18.92 13.60 15.19
N LEU A 138 18.90 13.04 13.97
CA LEU A 138 18.79 13.83 12.73
C LEU A 138 17.40 14.44 12.53
N TRP A 139 16.36 13.89 13.15
CA TRP A 139 14.96 14.30 12.89
C TRP A 139 14.04 14.31 14.11
N LEU A 140 14.46 13.77 15.26
CA LEU A 140 13.77 13.97 16.53
C LEU A 140 14.11 15.33 17.14
N ASP A 141 13.22 15.79 18.03
CA ASP A 141 13.48 16.95 18.87
C ASP A 141 14.64 16.67 19.87
N PRO A 142 15.24 17.71 20.50
CA PRO A 142 16.31 17.52 21.46
C PRO A 142 15.99 16.59 22.63
N GLY A 143 14.71 16.41 22.97
CA GLY A 143 14.24 15.47 23.98
C GLY A 143 14.29 14.00 23.57
N MET A 144 14.61 13.70 22.30
CA MET A 144 14.61 12.34 21.72
C MET A 144 13.24 11.64 21.86
N THR A 145 12.15 12.41 21.79
CA THR A 145 10.80 11.88 22.02
C THR A 145 10.26 11.24 20.75
N TYR A 146 10.20 9.91 20.71
CA TYR A 146 9.56 9.17 19.60
C TYR A 146 8.11 8.80 19.91
N SER A 147 7.30 9.84 20.15
CA SER A 147 5.85 9.75 20.36
C SER A 147 5.17 11.00 19.83
N SER A 148 3.83 11.01 19.77
CA SER A 148 3.08 12.20 19.38
C SER A 148 3.34 13.37 20.34
N ALA A 149 3.60 14.55 19.78
CA ALA A 149 3.63 15.80 20.53
C ALA A 149 2.21 16.39 20.66
N LEU A 150 2.03 17.28 21.64
CA LEU A 150 0.83 18.08 21.82
C LEU A 150 1.13 19.52 21.37
N PHE A 151 0.31 20.06 20.48
CA PHE A 151 0.42 21.44 20.00
C PHE A 151 -0.86 22.18 20.41
N GLU A 152 -0.70 23.40 20.96
CA GLU A 152 -1.79 24.33 21.33
C GLU A 152 -2.09 25.31 20.20
#